data_AF-A0AAU6KV30-F1
#
_entry.id   AF-A0AAU6KV30-F1
#
_cell.length_a   1.000
_cell.length_b   1.000
_cell.length_c   1.000
_cell.angle_alpha   90.00
_cell.angle_beta   90.00
_cell.angle_gamma   90.00
#
_symmetry.space_group_name_H-M   'P 1'
#
loop_
_entity.id
_entity.type
_entity.pdbx_description
1 polymer ?
#
loop_
_entity_poly.entity_id
_entity_poly.type
_entity_poly.pdbx_seq_one_letter_code
_entity_poly.pdbx_strand_id
1 'polypeptide(L)' 'MEPELVVEVGVDVARDASGRWRHLACCHRARPDRSPADVPGLTSPPR' A
#
# COMPACT_ATOMS: atom_id res chain seq x y z
N MET A 1 9.06 13.39 11.26
CA MET A 1 7.72 12.85 11.61
C MET A 1 7.81 11.35 11.40
N GLU A 2 7.70 10.59 12.48
CA GLU A 2 7.67 9.12 12.43
C GLU A 2 6.20 8.70 12.26
N PRO A 3 5.85 7.78 11.35
CA PRO A 3 4.48 7.27 11.26
C PRO A 3 4.10 6.49 12.51
N GLU A 4 2.89 6.69 13.02
CA GLU A 4 2.40 6.05 14.26
C GLU A 4 1.39 4.92 14.00
N LEU A 5 0.85 4.82 12.77
CA LEU A 5 -0.19 3.87 12.40
C LEU A 5 0.22 3.03 11.18
N VAL A 6 0.04 1.72 11.29
CA VAL A 6 0.16 0.78 10.16
C VAL A 6 -1.22 0.37 9.68
N VAL A 7 -1.42 0.37 8.37
CA VAL A 7 -2.68 0.00 7.71
C VAL A 7 -2.40 -0.97 6.58
N GLU A 8 -3.21 -2.01 6.47
CA GLU A 8 -3.26 -2.87 5.28
C GLU A 8 -4.04 -2.20 4.16
N VAL A 9 -3.48 -2.23 2.97
CA VAL A 9 -4.09 -1.65 1.77
C VAL A 9 -4.27 -2.76 0.74
N GLY A 10 -5.51 -2.95 0.30
CA GLY A 10 -5.81 -3.77 -0.87
C GLY A 10 -5.53 -2.97 -2.14
N VAL A 11 -4.83 -3.57 -3.10
CA VAL A 11 -4.59 -2.97 -4.41
C VAL A 11 -5.37 -3.76 -5.47
N ASP A 12 -6.29 -3.07 -6.14
CA ASP A 12 -7.01 -3.60 -7.30
C ASP A 12 -6.44 -3.03 -8.60
N VAL A 13 -6.18 -3.92 -9.56
CA VAL A 13 -5.65 -3.57 -10.88
C VAL A 13 -6.74 -3.81 -11.91
N ALA A 14 -7.47 -2.74 -12.22
CA ALA A 14 -8.59 -2.76 -13.15
C ALA A 14 -8.35 -1.83 -14.34
N ARG A 15 -8.96 -2.11 -15.49
CA ARG A 15 -9.05 -1.11 -16.57
C ARG A 15 -10.27 -0.23 -16.36
N ASP A 16 -10.12 1.06 -16.61
CA ASP A 16 -11.26 1.97 -16.71
C ASP A 16 -12.01 1.81 -18.04
N ALA A 17 -13.15 2.49 -18.17
CA ALA A 17 -13.97 2.47 -19.38
C ALA A 17 -13.23 3.00 -20.64
N SER A 18 -12.14 3.74 -20.47
CA SER A 18 -11.27 4.18 -21.57
C SER A 18 -10.12 3.20 -21.88
N GLY A 19 -10.09 2.06 -21.19
CA GLY A 19 -9.09 1.02 -21.38
C GLY A 19 -7.75 1.28 -20.70
N ARG A 20 -7.64 2.31 -19.83
CA ARG A 20 -6.42 2.61 -19.08
C ARG A 20 -6.37 1.80 -17.79
N TRP A 21 -5.18 1.33 -17.45
CA TRP A 21 -4.94 0.65 -16.17
C TRP A 21 -5.06 1.62 -15.00
N ARG A 22 -5.82 1.21 -13.99
CA ARG A 22 -5.99 1.89 -12.71
C ARG A 22 -5.57 0.94 -11.60
N HIS A 23 -4.84 1.50 -10.64
CA HIS A 23 -4.40 0.80 -9.45
C HIS A 23 -5.11 1.46 -8.27
N LEU A 24 -6.28 0.92 -7.92
CA LEU A 24 -7.07 1.42 -6.81
C LEU A 24 -6.48 0.86 -5.52
N ALA A 25 -5.97 1.75 -4.68
CA ALA A 25 -5.49 1.44 -3.34
C ALA A 25 -6.60 1.78 -2.33
N CYS A 26 -7.12 0.78 -1.64
CA CYS A 26 -8.19 0.94 -0.65
C CYS A 26 -7.71 0.49 0.72
N CYS A 27 -7.91 1.32 1.75
CA CYS A 27 -7.63 0.95 3.13
C CYS A 27 -8.52 -0.22 3.55
N HIS A 28 -7.89 -1.34 3.88
CA HIS A 28 -8.59 -2.58 4.21
C HIS A 28 -8.76 -2.72 5.73
N ARG A 29 -7.69 -2.52 6.50
CA ARG A 29 -7.73 -2.67 7.97
C ARG A 29 -6.57 -1.97 8.66
N ALA A 30 -6.83 -1.33 9.80
CA ALA A 30 -5.77 -0.89 10.71
C ALA A 30 -5.10 -2.10 11.39
N ARG A 31 -3.77 -2.06 11.53
CA ARG A 31 -2.97 -3.10 12.19
C ARG A 31 -2.35 -2.54 13.48
N PRO A 32 -3.14 -2.37 14.55
CA PRO A 32 -2.62 -1.88 15.85
C PRO A 32 -1.63 -2.86 16.49
N ASP A 33 -1.58 -4.09 15.98
CA ASP A 33 -0.65 -5.14 16.39
C ASP A 33 0.72 -5.07 15.69
N ARG A 34 0.95 -4.12 14.77
CA ARG A 34 2.18 -3.99 13.97
C ARG A 34 2.88 -2.66 14.24
N SER A 35 4.21 -2.69 14.31
CA SER A 35 5.04 -1.50 14.37
C SER A 35 5.41 -1.02 12.96
N PRO A 36 5.54 0.30 12.72
CA PRO A 36 6.07 0.83 11.46
C PRO A 36 7.44 0.26 11.08
N ALA A 37 8.28 -0.07 12.07
CA ALA A 37 9.59 -0.67 11.84
C ALA A 37 9.52 -2.07 11.21
N ASP A 38 8.38 -2.74 11.32
CA ASP A 38 8.17 -4.09 10.74
C ASP A 38 7.79 -4.04 9.26
N VAL A 39 7.50 -2.85 8.73
CA VAL A 39 7.11 -2.68 7.32
C VAL A 39 8.39 -2.55 6.48
N PRO A 40 8.59 -3.43 5.47
CA PRO A 40 9.75 -3.30 4.59
C PRO A 40 9.77 -1.92 3.93
N GLY A 41 10.90 -1.22 4.07
CA GLY A 41 11.11 0.05 3.39
C GLY A 41 11.10 -0.15 1.87
N LEU A 42 10.65 0.89 1.14
CA LEU A 42 10.77 0.89 -0.31
C LEU A 42 12.26 0.86 -0.68
N THR A 43 12.73 -0.28 -1.18
CA THR A 43 14.07 -0.40 -1.73
C THR A 43 14.05 -0.01 -3.20
N SER A 44 15.11 0.66 -3.67
CA SER A 44 15.26 0.86 -5.12
C SER A 44 15.38 -0.51 -5.80
N PRO A 45 14.76 -0.70 -6.98
CA PRO A 45 14.94 -1.94 -7.72
C PRO A 45 16.44 -2.16 -8.01
N PRO A 46 16.89 -3.43 -8.03
CA PRO A 46 18.27 -3.73 -8.42
C PRO A 46 18.54 -3.18 -9.83
N ARG A 47 19.75 -2.62 -10.02
CA ARG A 47 20.20 -2.06 -11.30
C ARG A 47 20.38 -3.13 -12.37
#